data_AF-A0A840U437-F1
#
_entry.id   AF-A0A840U437-F1
#
_cell.length_a   1.000
_cell.length_b   1.000
_cell.length_c   1.000
_cell.angle_alpha   90.00
_cell.angle_beta   90.00
_cell.angle_gamma   90.00
#
_symmetry.space_group_name_H-M   'P 1'
#
loop_
_entity.id
_entity.type
_entity.pdbx_description
1 polymer ?
#
loop_
_entity_poly.entity_id
_entity_poly.type
_entity_poly.pdbx_seq_one_letter_code
_entity_poly.pdbx_strand_id
1 'polypeptide(L)' 'MKLTPQQLDAWRIVPRLLVAMYGVMVWRIVEWFMTLPDPTAPQSAFVSTVVGAGAAWFGLYVNSGGNRE' A
#
# COMPACT_ATOMS: atom_id res chain seq x y z
N MET A 1 20.40 23.20 -12.47
CA MET A 1 19.15 22.59 -12.94
C MET A 1 18.13 22.71 -11.81
N LYS A 2 17.05 23.49 -11.99
CA LYS A 2 16.02 23.66 -10.94
C LYS A 2 15.02 22.53 -11.08
N LEU A 3 14.94 21.63 -10.09
CA LEU A 3 13.94 20.59 -10.02
C LEU A 3 12.59 21.25 -9.75
N THR A 4 11.66 21.19 -10.69
CA THR A 4 10.31 21.76 -10.48
C THR A 4 9.38 20.73 -9.84
N PRO A 5 8.35 21.17 -9.08
CA PRO A 5 7.36 20.25 -8.51
C PRO A 5 6.67 19.37 -9.56
N GLN A 6 6.45 19.88 -10.78
CA GLN A 6 5.86 19.13 -11.89
C GLN A 6 6.78 18.01 -12.39
N GLN A 7 8.10 18.21 -12.36
CA GLN A 7 9.08 17.16 -12.74
C GLN A 7 9.14 16.05 -11.69
N LEU A 8 9.01 16.38 -10.40
CA LEU A 8 8.89 15.41 -9.31
C LEU A 8 7.60 14.60 -9.39
N ASP A 9 6.48 15.27 -9.66
CA ASP A 9 5.17 14.64 -9.81
C ASP A 9 5.10 13.70 -11.02
N ALA A 10 5.79 14.02 -12.11
CA ALA A 10 5.90 13.15 -13.29
C ALA A 10 6.48 11.76 -12.96
N TRP A 11 7.35 11.67 -11.95
CA TRP A 11 7.93 10.41 -11.50
C TRP A 11 7.05 9.67 -10.49
N ARG A 12 5.95 10.28 -10.05
CA ARG A 12 4.95 9.65 -9.17
C ARG A 12 5.60 8.98 -7.95
N ILE A 13 6.62 9.64 -7.38
CA ILE A 13 7.45 9.08 -6.29
C ILE A 13 6.58 8.82 -5.06
N VAL A 14 5.77 9.81 -4.67
CA VAL A 14 4.87 9.71 -3.50
C VAL A 14 3.89 8.54 -3.62
N PRO A 15 3.07 8.42 -4.68
CA PRO A 15 2.13 7.30 -4.78
C PRO A 15 2.84 5.93 -4.89
N ARG A 16 4.03 5.85 -5.49
CA ARG A 16 4.85 4.61 -5.50
C ARG A 16 5.34 4.23 -4.10
N LEU A 17 5.84 5.21 -3.34
CA LEU A 17 6.28 4.99 -1.96
C LEU A 17 5.13 4.53 -1.08
N LEU A 18 3.93 5.11 -1.22
CA LEU A 18 2.76 4.69 -0.45
C LEU A 18 2.37 3.24 -0.73
N VAL A 19 2.36 2.80 -2.00
CA VAL A 19 2.10 1.40 -2.35
C VAL A 19 3.19 0.47 -1.82
N ALA A 20 4.46 0.87 -1.93
CA ALA A 20 5.58 0.08 -1.40
C ALA A 20 5.49 -0.06 0.13
N MET A 21 5.22 1.02 0.85
CA MET A 21 5.03 1.02 2.31
C MET A 21 3.85 0.15 2.71
N TYR A 22 2.75 0.21 1.96
CA TYR A 22 1.60 -0.64 2.19
C TYR A 22 1.94 -2.13 2.00
N GLY A 23 2.70 -2.48 0.95
CA GLY A 23 3.20 -3.84 0.74
C GLY A 23 4.09 -4.34 1.90
N VAL A 24 4.99 -3.49 2.40
CA VAL A 24 5.83 -3.80 3.56
C VAL A 24 4.97 -4.03 4.81
N MET A 25 3.98 -3.17 5.05
CA MET A 25 3.05 -3.28 6.18
C MET A 25 2.28 -4.61 6.14
N VAL A 26 1.73 -4.97 4.98
CA VAL A 26 1.04 -6.26 4.77
C VAL A 26 1.98 -7.42 5.06
N TRP A 27 3.20 -7.40 4.52
CA TRP A 27 4.18 -8.46 4.75
C TRP A 27 4.51 -8.64 6.23
N ARG A 28 4.75 -7.55 6.97
CA ARG A 28 5.03 -7.58 8.41
C ARG A 28 3.85 -8.17 9.20
N ILE A 29 2.63 -7.81 8.85
CA ILE A 29 1.42 -8.30 9.53
C ILE A 29 1.21 -9.79 9.27
N VAL A 30 1.40 -10.24 8.04
CA VAL A 30 1.29 -11.66 7.69
C VAL A 30 2.39 -12.47 8.36
N GLU A 31 3.63 -11.98 8.34
CA GLU A 31 4.76 -12.64 9.02
C GLU A 31 4.47 -12.78 10.52
N TRP A 32 4.07 -11.70 11.19
CA TRP A 32 3.68 -11.74 12.60
C TRP A 32 2.56 -12.76 12.86
N PHE A 33 1.51 -12.78 12.04
CA PHE A 33 0.39 -13.70 12.23
C PHE A 33 0.82 -15.17 12.16
N MET A 34 1.76 -15.49 11.27
CA MET A 34 2.33 -16.84 11.14
C MET A 34 3.23 -17.24 12.31
N THR A 35 3.68 -16.29 13.15
CA THR A 35 4.44 -16.60 14.37
C THR A 35 3.57 -16.96 15.57
N LEU A 36 2.25 -16.78 15.48
CA LEU A 36 1.34 -17.02 16.60
C LEU A 36 1.14 -18.53 16.83
N PRO A 37 1.29 -19.04 18.07
CA PRO A 37 1.12 -20.46 18.36
C PRO A 37 -0.34 -20.92 18.30
N ASP A 38 -1.29 -20.04 18.60
CA ASP A 38 -2.73 -20.29 18.53
C ASP A 38 -3.45 -19.04 17.99
N PRO A 39 -3.47 -18.85 16.65
CA PRO A 39 -4.07 -17.67 16.03
C PRO A 39 -5.60 -17.67 16.21
N THR A 40 -6.13 -16.54 16.70
CA THR A 40 -7.55 -16.37 17.00
C THR A 40 -8.34 -15.82 15.80
N ALA A 41 -9.66 -16.06 15.78
CA ALA A 41 -10.55 -15.53 14.74
C ALA A 41 -10.52 -13.98 14.60
N PRO A 42 -10.45 -13.19 15.68
CA PRO A 42 -10.28 -11.73 15.56
C PRO A 42 -8.95 -11.33 14.89
N GLN A 43 -7.86 -12.06 15.16
CA GLN A 43 -6.55 -11.78 14.55
C GLN A 43 -6.56 -12.12 13.05
N SER A 44 -7.20 -13.23 12.65
CA SER A 44 -7.33 -13.58 11.23
C SER A 44 -8.22 -12.59 10.47
N ALA A 45 -9.29 -12.08 11.11
CA ALA A 45 -10.13 -11.03 10.56
C ALA A 45 -9.32 -9.74 10.34
N PHE A 46 -8.52 -9.32 11.32
CA PHE A 46 -7.64 -8.15 11.19
C PHE A 46 -6.68 -8.29 10.00
N VAL A 47 -5.96 -9.42 9.90
CA VAL A 47 -5.03 -9.69 8.78
C VAL A 47 -5.78 -9.64 7.44
N SER A 48 -6.95 -10.27 7.37
CA SER A 48 -7.78 -10.32 6.16
C SER A 48 -8.28 -8.94 5.74
N THR A 49 -8.69 -8.09 6.69
CA THR A 49 -9.09 -6.70 6.41
C THR A 49 -7.92 -5.90 5.87
N VAL A 50 -6.74 -6.03 6.49
CA VAL A 50 -5.55 -5.30 6.04
C VAL A 50 -5.13 -5.76 4.65
N VAL A 51 -5.14 -7.07 4.35
CA VAL A 51 -4.82 -7.58 3.00
C VAL A 51 -5.89 -7.19 1.97
N GLY A 52 -7.17 -7.29 2.34
CA GLY A 52 -8.31 -7.01 1.45
C GLY A 52 -8.38 -5.54 1.00
N ALA A 53 -7.93 -4.61 1.85
CA ALA A 53 -7.81 -3.20 1.46
C ALA A 53 -6.81 -2.96 0.30
N GLY A 54 -5.97 -3.95 -0.03
CA GLY A 54 -4.88 -3.79 -0.99
C GLY A 54 -5.36 -3.58 -2.42
N ALA A 55 -6.49 -4.20 -2.77
CA ALA A 55 -7.12 -4.00 -4.07
C ALA A 55 -7.57 -2.54 -4.27
N ALA A 56 -8.11 -1.91 -3.22
CA ALA A 56 -8.53 -0.51 -3.28
C ALA A 56 -7.33 0.43 -3.43
N TRP A 57 -6.26 0.22 -2.65
CA TRP A 57 -5.03 1.01 -2.75
C TRP A 57 -4.36 0.88 -4.11
N PHE A 58 -4.30 -0.34 -4.66
CA PHE A 58 -3.76 -0.57 -5.98
C PHE A 58 -4.60 0.12 -7.06
N GLY A 59 -5.93 0.06 -6.96
CA GLY A 59 -6.86 0.78 -7.84
C GLY A 59 -6.65 2.30 -7.83
N LEU A 60 -6.53 2.90 -6.64
CA LEU A 60 -6.22 4.33 -6.50
C LEU A 60 -4.84 4.68 -7.07
N TYR A 61 -3.85 3.80 -6.90
CA TYR A 61 -2.52 4.00 -7.47
C TYR A 61 -2.55 3.96 -8.99
N VAL A 62 -3.16 2.96 -9.63
CA VAL A 62 -3.16 2.88 -11.10
C VAL A 62 -3.97 4.02 -11.73
N ASN A 63 -5.01 4.51 -11.05
CA ASN A 63 -5.90 5.53 -11.59
C ASN A 63 -5.51 6.99 -11.24
N SER A 64 -4.54 7.23 -10.35
CA SER A 64 -4.13 8.58 -9.92
C SER A 64 -3.31 9.39 -10.95
N GLY A 65 -3.20 8.93 -12.20
CA GLY A 65 -2.48 9.64 -13.28
C GLY A 65 -3.37 10.29 -14.34
N GLY A 66 -4.70 10.19 -14.22
CA GLY A 66 -5.63 10.34 -15.35
C GLY A 66 -6.28 11.71 -15.60
N ASN A 67 -6.14 12.71 -14.72
CA ASN A 67 -6.77 14.02 -14.96
C ASN A 67 -5.72 15.13 -15.06
N ARG A 68 -5.24 15.34 -16.29
CA ARG A 68 -4.67 16.60 -16.75
C ARG A 68 -5.55 17.06 -17.91
N GLU A 69 -6.70 17.66 -17.59
CA GLU A 69 -7.36 18.63 -18.47
C GLU A 69 -6.67 20.00 -18.32
#